data_AF-A0A916JYH2-F1
#
_entry.id   AF-A0A916JYH2-F1
#
_cell.length_a   1.000
_cell.length_b   1.000
_cell.length_c   1.000
_cell.angle_alpha   90.00
_cell.angle_beta   90.00
_cell.angle_gamma   90.00
#
_symmetry.space_group_name_H-M   'P 1'
#
loop_
_entity.id
_entity.type
_entity.pdbx_description
1 polymer ?
#
loop_
_entity_poly.entity_id
_entity_poly.type
_entity_poly.pdbx_seq_one_letter_code
_entity_poly.pdbx_strand_id
1 'polypeptide(L)'
;MNDIFFRLVALIMRFSPFAAGGAMAYTIGKFGIGSLFSLGKMMGSVYITLFLFVILILGGIARFYGFSVFNLLKFIKEEILLVLGTSSSESALPRLMERLEKYGCSKSVVGLVVPTGYSFNLDGTSIYLSMAALFIAQAYGIELTFLQIVTLLGVLMLTSKGAAGVTGSGFITLAATLAAVPGNVIPIEGMALLLGVDRFMSEARAITNLIGNSVATVVIAKSEKQFDPSQRAAAASSPSAPASVSVADGGHMVTN
;
A
#
# COMPACT_ATOMS: atom_id res chain seq x y z
N MET A 1 12.55 -21.04 4.92
CA MET A 1 12.98 -19.85 4.14
C MET A 1 12.19 -18.61 4.54
N ASN A 2 10.85 -18.69 4.65
CA ASN A 2 10.00 -17.59 5.13
C ASN A 2 10.39 -17.03 6.52
N ASP A 3 10.71 -17.86 7.51
CA ASP A 3 11.02 -17.35 8.87
C ASP A 3 12.30 -16.50 8.93
N ILE A 4 13.30 -16.84 8.11
CA ILE A 4 14.55 -16.07 8.02
C ILE A 4 14.28 -14.73 7.35
N PHE A 5 13.46 -14.72 6.29
CA PHE A 5 13.03 -13.49 5.62
C PHE A 5 12.21 -12.59 6.56
N PHE A 6 11.24 -13.13 7.29
CA PHE A 6 10.46 -12.37 8.27
C PHE A 6 11.31 -11.81 9.41
N ARG A 7 12.32 -12.55 9.88
CA ARG A 7 13.30 -12.04 10.87
C ARG A 7 14.15 -10.91 10.31
N LEU A 8 14.55 -10.99 9.05
CA LEU A 8 15.30 -9.91 8.38
C LEU A 8 14.44 -8.65 8.24
N VAL A 9 13.19 -8.79 7.80
CA VAL A 9 12.22 -7.68 7.72
C VAL A 9 12.00 -7.07 9.10
N ALA A 10 11.82 -7.88 10.14
CA ALA A 10 11.66 -7.39 11.51
C ALA A 10 12.89 -6.60 12.01
N LEU A 11 14.11 -7.05 11.65
CA LEU A 11 15.34 -6.32 11.96
C LEU A 11 15.35 -4.96 11.27
N ILE A 12 15.06 -4.89 9.96
CA ILE A 12 15.00 -3.63 9.21
C ILE A 12 13.95 -2.69 9.80
N MET A 13 12.76 -3.20 10.14
CA MET A 13 11.69 -2.41 10.76
C MET A 13 12.11 -1.81 12.11
N ARG A 14 12.94 -2.53 12.89
CA ARG A 14 13.50 -2.02 14.15
C ARG A 14 14.46 -0.84 13.95
N PHE A 15 15.18 -0.80 12.83
CA PHE A 15 16.08 0.29 12.48
C PHE A 15 15.40 1.44 11.70
N SER A 16 14.22 1.22 11.14
CA SER A 16 13.47 2.22 10.37
C SER A 16 13.27 3.57 11.08
N PRO A 17 13.00 3.64 12.41
CA PRO A 17 12.84 4.94 13.09
C PRO A 17 14.11 5.78 13.07
N PHE A 18 15.29 5.16 13.20
CA PHE A 18 16.57 5.87 13.14
C PHE A 18 16.87 6.37 11.72
N ALA A 19 16.55 5.56 10.70
CA ALA A 19 16.68 5.97 9.31
C ALA A 19 15.76 7.16 8.97
N ALA A 20 14.49 7.11 9.40
CA ALA A 20 13.55 8.22 9.24
C ALA A 20 14.03 9.48 9.97
N GLY A 21 14.52 9.34 11.20
CA GLY A 21 15.11 10.44 11.97
C GLY A 21 16.32 11.08 11.26
N GLY A 22 17.22 10.26 10.72
CA GLY A 22 18.37 10.74 9.93
C GLY A 22 17.96 11.44 8.64
N ALA A 23 16.96 10.90 7.93
CA ALA A 23 16.42 11.51 6.71
C ALA A 23 15.74 12.86 7.00
N MET A 24 15.01 12.97 8.12
CA MET A 24 14.43 14.24 8.58
C MET A 24 15.52 15.25 8.98
N ALA A 25 16.56 14.82 9.69
CA ALA A 25 17.70 15.67 10.04
C ALA A 25 18.43 16.18 8.79
N TYR A 26 18.68 15.31 7.81
CA TYR A 26 19.25 15.69 6.51
C TYR A 26 18.37 16.73 5.80
N THR A 27 17.06 16.50 5.75
CA THR A 27 16.11 17.39 5.09
C THR A 27 16.12 18.78 5.73
N ILE A 28 16.06 18.85 7.06
CA ILE A 28 16.13 20.12 7.80
C ILE A 28 17.49 20.80 7.62
N GLY A 29 18.58 20.03 7.67
CA GLY A 29 19.94 20.57 7.51
C GLY A 29 20.22 21.11 6.11
N LYS A 30 19.70 20.45 5.06
CA LYS A 30 19.94 20.82 3.67
C LYS A 30 18.97 21.86 3.13
N PHE A 31 17.68 21.76 3.50
CA PHE A 31 16.59 22.57 2.93
C PHE A 31 15.95 23.52 3.94
N GLY A 32 16.42 23.53 5.19
CA GLY A 32 15.94 24.40 6.25
C GLY A 32 14.63 23.96 6.90
N ILE A 33 14.28 24.55 8.03
CA ILE A 33 13.07 24.19 8.79
C ILE A 33 11.77 24.52 8.04
N GLY A 34 11.78 25.51 7.13
CA GLY A 34 10.63 25.84 6.29
C GLY A 34 10.20 24.71 5.36
N SER A 35 11.13 23.82 4.97
CA SER A 35 10.82 22.63 4.17
C SER A 35 9.83 21.70 4.85
N LEU A 36 9.86 21.63 6.19
CA LEU A 36 8.95 20.80 6.99
C LEU A 36 7.49 21.20 6.82
N PHE A 37 7.22 22.50 6.61
CA PHE A 37 5.88 22.99 6.37
C PHE A 37 5.36 22.59 4.98
N SER A 38 6.19 22.74 3.94
CA SER A 38 5.85 22.30 2.57
C SER A 38 5.65 20.79 2.52
N LEU A 39 6.51 20.02 3.18
CA LEU A 39 6.37 18.57 3.32
C LEU A 39 5.09 18.22 4.09
N GLY A 40 4.82 18.88 5.21
CA GLY A 40 3.57 18.70 5.97
C GLY A 40 2.32 18.95 5.13
N LYS A 41 2.32 20.00 4.29
CA LYS A 41 1.22 20.26 3.33
C LYS A 41 1.08 19.15 2.30
N MET A 42 2.18 18.67 1.72
CA MET A 42 2.17 17.54 0.81
C MET A 42 1.60 16.30 1.51
N MET A 43 2.07 16.00 2.72
CA MET A 43 1.60 14.86 3.51
C MET A 43 0.11 14.93 3.80
N GLY A 44 -0.37 16.07 4.29
CA GLY A 44 -1.80 16.29 4.52
C GLY A 44 -2.60 16.10 3.24
N SER A 45 -2.13 16.66 2.12
CA SER A 45 -2.83 16.56 0.83
C SER A 45 -2.92 15.12 0.34
N VAL A 46 -1.84 14.34 0.44
CA VAL A 46 -1.85 12.92 0.07
C VAL A 46 -2.81 12.14 0.97
N TYR A 47 -2.73 12.30 2.29
CA TYR A 47 -3.61 11.58 3.22
C TYR A 47 -5.08 11.90 3.03
N ILE A 48 -5.42 13.18 2.81
CA ILE A 48 -6.77 13.60 2.47
C ILE A 48 -7.22 12.92 1.17
N THR A 49 -6.37 12.93 0.14
CA THR A 49 -6.71 12.31 -1.16
C THR A 49 -6.93 10.81 -1.04
N LEU A 50 -6.06 10.10 -0.33
CA LEU A 50 -6.22 8.66 -0.08
C LEU A 50 -7.48 8.35 0.73
N PHE A 51 -7.77 9.14 1.76
CA PHE A 51 -8.99 9.01 2.55
C PHE A 51 -10.24 9.23 1.69
N LEU A 52 -10.28 10.30 0.91
CA LEU A 52 -11.39 10.59 -0.01
C LEU A 52 -11.53 9.52 -1.08
N PHE A 53 -10.43 8.98 -1.60
CA PHE A 53 -10.45 7.87 -2.55
C PHE A 53 -11.12 6.63 -1.93
N VAL A 54 -10.72 6.23 -0.72
CA VAL A 54 -11.31 5.07 -0.04
C VAL A 54 -12.80 5.29 0.27
N ILE A 55 -13.19 6.47 0.74
CA ILE A 55 -14.58 6.72 1.17
C ILE A 55 -15.51 7.03 0.01
N LEU A 56 -15.10 7.88 -0.93
CA LEU A 56 -15.96 8.34 -2.03
C LEU A 56 -15.90 7.38 -3.22
N ILE A 57 -14.71 7.02 -3.68
CA ILE A 57 -14.56 6.20 -4.89
C ILE A 57 -14.80 4.74 -4.56
N LEU A 58 -14.00 4.14 -3.67
CA LEU A 58 -14.18 2.73 -3.30
C LEU A 58 -15.50 2.51 -2.53
N GLY A 59 -15.90 3.47 -1.69
CA GLY A 59 -17.20 3.43 -1.04
C GLY A 59 -18.39 3.55 -2.00
N GLY A 60 -18.28 4.39 -3.03
CA GLY A 60 -19.26 4.49 -4.12
C GLY A 60 -19.39 3.17 -4.89
N ILE A 61 -18.27 2.57 -5.29
CA ILE A 61 -18.22 1.27 -5.97
C ILE A 61 -18.82 0.18 -5.08
N ALA A 62 -18.42 0.12 -3.81
CA ALA A 62 -18.95 -0.86 -2.86
C ALA A 62 -20.47 -0.74 -2.70
N ARG A 63 -20.99 0.49 -2.59
CA ARG A 63 -22.42 0.76 -2.50
C ARG A 63 -23.16 0.32 -3.76
N PHE A 64 -22.60 0.58 -4.95
CA PHE A 64 -23.16 0.14 -6.22
C PHE A 64 -23.28 -1.38 -6.31
N TYR A 65 -22.28 -2.12 -5.80
CA TYR A 65 -22.30 -3.58 -5.70
C TYR A 65 -23.03 -4.12 -4.45
N GLY A 66 -23.73 -3.27 -3.70
CA GLY A 66 -24.58 -3.67 -2.57
C GLY A 66 -23.80 -4.19 -1.36
N PHE A 67 -22.62 -3.64 -1.06
CA PHE A 67 -21.93 -3.86 0.21
C PHE A 67 -21.38 -2.54 0.80
N SER A 68 -20.98 -2.58 2.07
CA SER A 68 -20.47 -1.39 2.76
C SER A 68 -18.95 -1.47 2.90
N VAL A 69 -18.25 -0.44 2.39
CA VAL A 69 -16.80 -0.31 2.56
C VAL A 69 -16.43 -0.29 4.03
N PHE A 70 -17.16 0.43 4.88
CA PHE A 70 -16.90 0.48 6.32
C PHE A 70 -17.00 -0.89 6.99
N ASN A 71 -17.95 -1.71 6.56
CA ASN A 71 -18.10 -3.07 7.07
C ASN A 71 -16.94 -3.98 6.62
N LEU A 72 -16.45 -3.80 5.39
CA LEU A 72 -15.26 -4.49 4.91
C LEU A 72 -14.03 -4.04 5.70
N LEU A 73 -13.81 -2.74 5.90
CA LEU A 73 -12.70 -2.18 6.69
C LEU A 73 -12.69 -2.71 8.13
N LYS A 74 -13.85 -2.76 8.79
CA LYS A 74 -13.97 -3.37 10.13
C LYS A 74 -13.61 -4.85 10.13
N PHE A 75 -13.93 -5.55 9.04
CA PHE A 75 -13.64 -6.98 8.90
C PHE A 75 -12.15 -7.24 8.67
N ILE A 76 -11.47 -6.43 7.86
CA ILE A 76 -10.03 -6.58 7.57
C ILE A 76 -9.12 -5.71 8.47
N LYS A 77 -9.62 -5.31 9.65
CA LYS A 77 -8.91 -4.38 10.55
C LYS A 77 -7.54 -4.90 10.99
N GLU A 78 -7.41 -6.21 11.17
CA GLU A 78 -6.16 -6.84 11.63
C GLU A 78 -5.10 -6.79 10.54
N GLU A 79 -5.51 -6.96 9.27
CA GLU A 79 -4.65 -6.86 8.11
C GLU A 79 -4.21 -5.40 7.90
N ILE A 80 -5.11 -4.44 8.07
CA ILE A 80 -4.76 -3.01 8.03
C ILE A 80 -3.74 -2.67 9.12
N LEU A 81 -3.94 -3.14 10.36
CA LEU A 81 -3.01 -2.92 11.47
C LEU A 81 -1.66 -3.61 11.22
N LEU A 82 -1.67 -4.79 10.60
CA LEU A 82 -0.43 -5.48 10.21
C LEU A 82 0.34 -4.67 9.16
N VAL A 83 -0.33 -4.20 8.10
CA VAL A 83 0.30 -3.34 7.09
C VAL A 83 0.76 -2.00 7.66
N LEU A 84 0.04 -1.43 8.61
CA LEU A 84 0.48 -0.22 9.32
C LEU A 84 1.81 -0.47 10.06
N GLY A 85 1.92 -1.61 10.75
CA GLY A 85 3.13 -1.95 11.50
C GLY A 85 4.33 -2.34 10.62
N THR A 86 4.10 -2.95 9.46
CA THR A 86 5.17 -3.46 8.57
C THR A 86 5.44 -2.57 7.36
N SER A 87 4.54 -1.65 7.03
CA SER A 87 4.54 -0.83 5.81
C SER A 87 4.64 -1.63 4.51
N SER A 88 4.16 -2.88 4.50
CA SER A 88 4.21 -3.77 3.36
C SER A 88 2.89 -4.51 3.19
N SER A 89 2.25 -4.36 2.02
CA SER A 89 1.02 -5.10 1.69
C SER A 89 1.29 -6.60 1.54
N GLU A 90 2.53 -7.00 1.19
CA GLU A 90 2.94 -8.40 1.06
C GLU A 90 2.80 -9.17 2.36
N SER A 91 3.16 -8.52 3.47
CA SER A 91 3.15 -9.13 4.80
C SER A 91 1.75 -9.56 5.24
N ALA A 92 0.71 -8.90 4.72
CA ALA A 92 -0.69 -9.20 5.01
C ALA A 92 -1.36 -10.07 3.94
N LEU A 93 -0.69 -10.36 2.82
CA LEU A 93 -1.30 -11.01 1.65
C LEU A 93 -1.96 -12.36 2.00
N PRO A 94 -1.30 -13.30 2.70
CA PRO A 94 -1.91 -14.60 2.99
C PRO A 94 -3.12 -14.47 3.92
N ARG A 95 -3.00 -13.63 4.96
CA ARG A 95 -4.10 -13.38 5.91
C ARG A 95 -5.28 -12.70 5.22
N LEU A 96 -5.00 -11.73 4.34
CA LEU A 96 -6.03 -11.05 3.56
C LEU A 96 -6.82 -12.04 2.69
N MET A 97 -6.14 -12.95 2.00
CA MET A 97 -6.81 -13.97 1.19
C MET A 97 -7.75 -14.83 2.04
N GLU A 98 -7.27 -15.36 3.17
CA GLU A 98 -8.09 -16.14 4.10
C GLU A 98 -9.29 -15.33 4.64
N ARG A 99 -9.09 -14.05 4.96
CA ARG A 99 -10.18 -13.18 5.41
C ARG A 99 -11.20 -12.94 4.30
N LEU A 100 -10.77 -12.68 3.07
CA LEU A 100 -11.71 -12.44 1.96
C LEU A 100 -12.52 -13.69 1.61
N GLU A 101 -11.93 -14.89 1.77
CA GLU A 101 -12.68 -16.15 1.74
C GLU A 101 -13.75 -16.17 2.83
N LYS A 102 -13.36 -15.94 4.10
CA LYS A 102 -14.29 -15.86 5.24
C LYS A 102 -15.33 -14.75 5.12
N TYR A 103 -15.04 -13.70 4.35
CA TYR A 103 -15.97 -12.62 4.06
C TYR A 103 -17.06 -13.03 3.06
N GLY A 104 -16.85 -14.13 2.34
CA GLY A 104 -17.80 -14.71 1.39
C GLY A 104 -17.30 -14.84 -0.04
N CYS A 105 -16.05 -14.45 -0.35
CA CYS A 105 -15.52 -14.59 -1.71
C CYS A 105 -15.06 -16.03 -1.96
N SER A 106 -15.33 -16.60 -3.14
CA SER A 106 -14.80 -17.93 -3.45
C SER A 106 -13.27 -17.96 -3.47
N LYS A 107 -12.70 -19.14 -3.17
CA LYS A 107 -11.24 -19.38 -3.27
C LYS A 107 -10.69 -19.06 -4.66
N SER A 108 -11.46 -19.35 -5.71
CA SER A 108 -11.05 -19.10 -7.09
C SER A 108 -10.90 -17.60 -7.38
N VAL A 109 -11.86 -16.78 -6.94
CA VAL A 109 -11.79 -15.32 -7.13
C VAL A 109 -10.66 -14.74 -6.27
N VAL A 110 -10.55 -15.14 -5.01
CA VAL A 110 -9.49 -14.67 -4.12
C VAL A 110 -8.10 -15.04 -4.67
N GLY A 111 -7.92 -16.28 -5.08
CA GLY A 111 -6.67 -16.83 -5.61
C GLY A 111 -6.17 -16.16 -6.89
N LEU A 112 -7.06 -15.53 -7.66
CA LEU A 112 -6.71 -14.79 -8.87
C LEU A 112 -6.61 -13.28 -8.61
N VAL A 113 -7.66 -12.68 -8.05
CA VAL A 113 -7.80 -11.22 -7.97
C VAL A 113 -6.82 -10.61 -6.98
N VAL A 114 -6.57 -11.26 -5.84
CA VAL A 114 -5.69 -10.70 -4.80
C VAL A 114 -4.23 -10.69 -5.25
N PRO A 115 -3.64 -11.79 -5.78
CA PRO A 115 -2.27 -11.76 -6.30
C PRO A 115 -2.11 -10.84 -7.52
N THR A 116 -3.04 -10.84 -8.47
CA THR A 116 -2.97 -9.93 -9.62
C THR A 116 -3.09 -8.48 -9.20
N GLY A 117 -4.02 -8.16 -8.28
CA GLY A 117 -4.20 -6.82 -7.73
C GLY A 117 -2.98 -6.32 -6.94
N TYR A 118 -2.30 -7.21 -6.22
CA TYR A 118 -1.07 -6.84 -5.50
C TYR A 118 0.02 -6.26 -6.41
N SER A 119 0.11 -6.72 -7.66
CA SER A 119 1.07 -6.17 -8.63
C SER A 119 0.48 -5.05 -9.49
N PHE A 120 -0.78 -5.18 -9.91
CA PHE A 120 -1.36 -4.32 -10.96
C PHE A 120 -2.34 -3.27 -10.44
N ASN A 121 -2.82 -3.37 -9.20
CA ASN A 121 -3.81 -2.47 -8.62
C ASN A 121 -3.24 -1.72 -7.40
N LEU A 122 -2.28 -0.86 -7.68
CA LEU A 122 -1.55 -0.05 -6.71
C LEU A 122 -2.07 1.40 -6.67
N ASP A 123 -3.33 1.56 -6.28
CA ASP A 123 -4.03 2.86 -6.28
C ASP A 123 -3.34 3.89 -5.39
N GLY A 124 -3.04 3.53 -4.14
CA GLY A 124 -2.36 4.39 -3.19
C GLY A 124 -0.97 4.78 -3.68
N THR A 125 -0.24 3.84 -4.28
CA THR A 125 1.05 4.13 -4.91
C THR A 125 0.88 5.15 -6.04
N SER A 126 -0.10 4.95 -6.92
CA SER A 126 -0.34 5.83 -8.08
C SER A 126 -0.69 7.26 -7.65
N ILE A 127 -1.55 7.40 -6.64
CA ILE A 127 -1.91 8.70 -6.05
C ILE A 127 -0.66 9.39 -5.48
N TYR A 128 0.11 8.68 -4.66
CA TYR A 128 1.34 9.23 -4.08
C TYR A 128 2.35 9.65 -5.14
N LEU A 129 2.68 8.77 -6.10
CA LEU A 129 3.69 9.06 -7.12
C LEU A 129 3.32 10.32 -7.92
N SER A 130 2.03 10.47 -8.24
CA SER A 130 1.55 11.60 -9.03
C SER A 130 1.71 12.90 -8.26
N MET A 131 1.27 12.90 -6.99
CA MET A 131 1.39 14.06 -6.11
C MET A 131 2.84 14.37 -5.74
N ALA A 132 3.70 13.35 -5.59
CA ALA A 132 5.12 13.50 -5.32
C ALA A 132 5.86 14.15 -6.49
N ALA A 133 5.60 13.72 -7.72
CA ALA A 133 6.18 14.34 -8.91
C ALA A 133 5.75 15.81 -9.04
N LEU A 134 4.47 16.10 -8.85
CA LEU A 134 3.95 17.49 -8.86
C LEU A 134 4.54 18.33 -7.73
N PHE A 135 4.70 17.75 -6.54
CA PHE A 135 5.34 18.43 -5.41
C PHE A 135 6.79 18.79 -5.72
N ILE A 136 7.57 17.88 -6.31
CA ILE A 136 8.96 18.18 -6.70
C ILE A 136 8.99 19.30 -7.74
N ALA A 137 8.12 19.26 -8.75
CA ALA A 137 8.02 20.33 -9.76
C ALA A 137 7.74 21.68 -9.08
N GLN A 138 6.76 21.74 -8.18
CA GLN A 138 6.42 22.96 -7.43
C GLN A 138 7.55 23.42 -6.51
N ALA A 139 8.25 22.51 -5.84
CA ALA A 139 9.37 22.83 -4.95
C ALA A 139 10.54 23.47 -5.72
N TYR A 140 10.71 23.13 -7.00
CA TYR A 140 11.72 23.70 -7.89
C TYR A 140 11.21 24.88 -8.72
N GLY A 141 9.96 25.32 -8.52
CA GLY A 141 9.37 26.42 -9.30
C GLY A 141 9.13 26.07 -10.77
N ILE A 142 8.96 24.80 -11.08
CA ILE A 142 8.74 24.30 -12.44
C ILE A 142 7.24 24.22 -12.71
N GLU A 143 6.78 25.06 -13.63
CA GLU A 143 5.41 24.99 -14.14
C GLU A 143 5.31 23.94 -15.24
N LEU A 144 4.53 22.89 -14.98
CA LEU A 144 4.26 21.86 -15.98
C LEU A 144 3.10 22.29 -16.87
N THR A 145 3.33 22.26 -18.18
CA THR A 145 2.27 22.39 -19.17
C THR A 145 1.28 21.22 -19.07
N PHE A 146 0.06 21.40 -19.58
CA PHE A 146 -0.95 20.34 -19.60
C PHE A 146 -0.44 19.06 -20.28
N LEU A 147 0.28 19.20 -21.41
CA LEU A 147 0.85 18.05 -22.11
C LEU A 147 1.91 17.31 -21.27
N GLN A 148 2.74 18.04 -20.53
CA GLN A 148 3.71 17.44 -19.61
C GLN A 148 3.02 16.71 -18.45
N ILE A 149 1.92 17.26 -17.91
CA ILE A 149 1.13 16.58 -16.87
C ILE A 149 0.54 15.28 -17.40
N VAL A 150 -0.10 15.30 -18.59
CA VAL A 150 -0.67 14.09 -19.20
C VAL A 150 0.43 13.06 -19.51
N THR A 151 1.57 13.51 -20.04
CA THR A 151 2.72 12.64 -20.33
C THR A 151 3.27 12.01 -19.05
N LEU A 152 3.46 12.81 -18.00
CA LEU A 152 3.89 12.36 -16.68
C LEU A 152 2.93 11.29 -16.13
N LEU A 153 1.62 11.54 -16.17
CA LEU A 153 0.62 10.57 -15.71
C LEU A 153 0.63 9.29 -16.53
N GLY A 154 0.81 9.37 -17.85
CA GLY A 154 0.92 8.21 -18.73
C GLY A 154 2.14 7.34 -18.44
N VAL A 155 3.32 7.97 -18.29
CA VAL A 155 4.55 7.27 -17.89
C VAL A 155 4.37 6.65 -16.50
N LEU A 156 3.82 7.40 -15.55
CA LEU A 156 3.57 6.96 -14.19
C LEU A 156 2.60 5.76 -14.13
N MET A 157 1.56 5.75 -14.95
CA MET A 157 0.64 4.61 -15.05
C MET A 157 1.37 3.34 -15.47
N LEU A 158 2.34 3.44 -16.38
CA LEU A 158 3.14 2.31 -16.83
C LEU A 158 4.17 1.88 -15.78
N THR A 159 4.95 2.83 -15.25
CA THR A 159 6.03 2.55 -14.28
C THR A 159 5.51 2.10 -12.93
N SER A 160 4.32 2.57 -12.51
CA SER A 160 3.70 2.16 -11.23
C SER A 160 3.43 0.66 -11.14
N LYS A 161 3.22 -0.03 -12.27
CA LYS A 161 3.05 -1.50 -12.31
C LYS A 161 4.34 -2.26 -12.06
N GLY A 162 5.48 -1.60 -12.17
CA GLY A 162 6.79 -2.11 -11.77
C GLY A 162 7.09 -1.95 -10.28
N ALA A 163 6.25 -1.25 -9.51
CA ALA A 163 6.45 -1.12 -8.07
C ALA A 163 6.00 -2.41 -7.38
N ALA A 164 6.92 -3.22 -6.85
CA ALA A 164 6.52 -4.30 -5.94
C ALA A 164 5.84 -3.69 -4.69
N GLY A 165 4.82 -4.30 -4.10
CA GLY A 165 4.10 -3.79 -2.91
C GLY A 165 4.89 -3.83 -1.58
N VAL A 166 6.20 -3.62 -1.64
CA VAL A 166 7.18 -3.66 -0.55
C VAL A 166 7.61 -2.25 -0.15
N THR A 167 8.12 -2.10 1.08
CA THR A 167 8.59 -0.81 1.57
C THR A 167 9.72 -0.24 0.72
N GLY A 168 9.67 1.05 0.40
CA GLY A 168 10.69 1.77 -0.38
C GLY A 168 10.60 1.58 -1.91
N SER A 169 9.83 0.61 -2.41
CA SER A 169 9.67 0.38 -3.85
C SER A 169 9.11 1.61 -4.57
N GLY A 170 8.11 2.27 -3.98
CA GLY A 170 7.50 3.43 -4.62
C GLY A 170 8.46 4.62 -4.71
N PHE A 171 9.44 4.75 -3.82
CA PHE A 171 10.48 5.76 -3.99
C PHE A 171 11.36 5.46 -5.21
N ILE A 172 11.76 4.20 -5.38
CA ILE A 172 12.50 3.72 -6.57
C ILE A 172 11.66 3.89 -7.85
N THR A 173 10.38 3.56 -7.79
CA THR A 173 9.45 3.75 -8.92
C THR A 173 9.30 5.23 -9.28
N LEU A 174 9.29 6.14 -8.29
CA LEU A 174 9.30 7.57 -8.56
C LEU A 174 10.57 7.97 -9.34
N ALA A 175 11.75 7.53 -8.90
CA ALA A 175 13.00 7.78 -9.63
C ALA A 175 12.93 7.28 -11.08
N ALA A 176 12.50 6.03 -11.27
CA ALA A 176 12.35 5.44 -12.59
C ALA A 176 11.34 6.23 -13.45
N THR A 177 10.26 6.72 -12.86
CA THR A 177 9.25 7.53 -13.54
C THR A 177 9.85 8.86 -13.98
N LEU A 178 10.49 9.61 -13.08
CA LEU A 178 11.08 10.91 -13.39
C LEU A 178 12.18 10.79 -14.46
N ALA A 179 12.98 9.71 -14.41
CA ALA A 179 13.99 9.41 -15.42
C ALA A 179 13.41 9.02 -16.79
N ALA A 180 12.21 8.43 -16.81
CA ALA A 180 11.54 8.01 -18.04
C ALA A 180 10.69 9.12 -18.68
N VAL A 181 10.38 10.18 -17.94
CA VAL A 181 9.62 11.32 -18.48
C VAL A 181 10.49 12.08 -19.49
N PRO A 182 10.03 12.25 -20.75
CA PRO A 182 10.81 12.93 -21.77
C PRO A 182 11.22 14.34 -21.36
N GLY A 183 12.47 14.69 -21.65
CA GLY A 183 13.01 16.02 -21.40
C GLY A 183 13.43 16.31 -19.94
N ASN A 184 13.38 15.31 -19.05
CA ASN A 184 13.80 15.41 -17.64
C ASN A 184 13.26 16.66 -16.95
N VAL A 185 11.99 16.99 -17.23
CA VAL A 185 11.36 18.25 -16.82
C VAL A 185 11.38 18.42 -15.30
N ILE A 186 11.31 17.31 -14.57
CA ILE A 186 11.37 17.30 -13.10
C ILE A 186 12.73 16.72 -12.68
N PRO A 187 13.54 17.47 -11.91
CA PRO A 187 14.86 17.03 -11.49
C PRO A 187 14.79 15.87 -10.50
N ILE A 188 15.55 14.80 -10.76
CA ILE A 188 15.59 13.59 -9.92
C ILE A 188 16.20 13.92 -8.56
N GLU A 189 17.12 14.89 -8.48
CA GLU A 189 17.73 15.35 -7.23
C GLU A 189 16.69 15.87 -6.24
N GLY A 190 15.56 16.37 -6.74
CA GLY A 190 14.44 16.83 -5.92
C GLY A 190 13.78 15.73 -5.09
N MET A 191 14.01 14.46 -5.43
CA MET A 191 13.58 13.33 -4.60
C MET A 191 14.22 13.33 -3.21
N ALA A 192 15.38 13.96 -3.04
CA ALA A 192 16.03 14.07 -1.74
C ALA A 192 15.14 14.78 -0.70
N LEU A 193 14.24 15.68 -1.14
CA LEU A 193 13.24 16.34 -0.29
C LEU A 193 12.25 15.36 0.33
N LEU A 194 11.95 14.27 -0.38
CA LEU A 194 10.92 13.31 0.01
C LEU A 194 11.45 12.23 0.96
N LEU A 195 12.78 12.07 1.07
CA LEU A 195 13.42 11.04 1.91
C LEU A 195 12.92 11.08 3.36
N GLY A 196 12.74 12.28 3.92
CA GLY A 196 12.28 12.45 5.30
C GLY A 196 10.86 11.94 5.54
N VAL A 197 9.99 11.96 4.51
CA VAL A 197 8.57 11.66 4.65
C VAL A 197 8.13 10.34 3.99
N ASP A 198 8.98 9.74 3.15
CA ASP A 198 8.63 8.55 2.37
C ASP A 198 8.21 7.36 3.25
N ARG A 199 8.79 7.24 4.46
CA ARG A 199 8.42 6.19 5.41
C ARG A 199 6.93 6.27 5.78
N PHE A 200 6.46 7.45 6.18
CA PHE A 200 5.06 7.68 6.54
C PHE A 200 4.14 7.48 5.33
N MET A 201 4.58 7.95 4.17
CA MET A 201 3.86 7.76 2.90
C MET A 201 3.74 6.29 2.50
N SER A 202 4.75 5.47 2.79
CA SER A 202 4.75 4.03 2.49
C SER A 202 3.60 3.31 3.18
N GLU A 203 3.32 3.65 4.43
CA GLU A 203 2.24 3.04 5.23
C GLU A 203 0.87 3.33 4.62
N ALA A 204 0.59 4.60 4.35
CA ALA A 204 -0.70 5.02 3.78
C ALA A 204 -0.95 4.43 2.39
N ARG A 205 0.10 4.35 1.55
CA ARG A 205 0.04 3.68 0.24
C ARG A 205 -0.32 2.21 0.38
N ALA A 206 0.41 1.47 1.20
CA ALA A 206 0.25 0.04 1.37
C ALA A 206 -1.14 -0.31 1.91
N ILE A 207 -1.66 0.48 2.86
CA ILE A 207 -3.02 0.32 3.39
C ILE A 207 -4.06 0.57 2.29
N THR A 208 -3.92 1.65 1.53
CA THR A 208 -4.88 1.99 0.46
C THR A 208 -4.91 0.91 -0.62
N ASN A 209 -3.75 0.39 -1.02
CA ASN A 209 -3.64 -0.71 -1.99
C ASN A 209 -4.33 -1.98 -1.46
N LEU A 210 -4.10 -2.33 -0.19
CA LEU A 210 -4.76 -3.48 0.46
C LEU A 210 -6.28 -3.33 0.45
N ILE A 211 -6.79 -2.14 0.77
CA ILE A 211 -8.23 -1.84 0.74
C ILE A 211 -8.78 -1.93 -0.68
N GLY A 212 -8.11 -1.33 -1.67
CA GLY A 212 -8.51 -1.38 -3.08
C GLY A 212 -8.63 -2.82 -3.58
N ASN A 213 -7.62 -3.65 -3.32
CA ASN A 213 -7.62 -5.07 -3.68
C ASN A 213 -8.74 -5.86 -2.99
N SER A 214 -9.05 -5.52 -1.75
CA SER A 214 -10.14 -6.14 -1.00
C SER A 214 -11.51 -5.80 -1.61
N VAL A 215 -11.72 -4.53 -1.95
CA VAL A 215 -12.94 -4.06 -2.63
C VAL A 215 -13.08 -4.70 -4.00
N ALA A 216 -12.02 -4.71 -4.80
CA ALA A 216 -12.01 -5.35 -6.12
C ALA A 216 -12.37 -6.84 -6.04
N THR A 217 -11.81 -7.57 -5.06
CA THR A 217 -12.10 -8.99 -4.86
C THR A 217 -13.59 -9.24 -4.57
N VAL A 218 -14.19 -8.44 -3.70
CA VAL A 218 -15.64 -8.56 -3.39
C VAL A 218 -16.49 -8.20 -4.61
N VAL A 219 -16.11 -7.17 -5.37
CA VAL A 219 -16.78 -6.75 -6.59
C VAL A 219 -16.78 -7.85 -7.64
N ILE A 220 -15.61 -8.47 -7.90
CA ILE A 220 -15.50 -9.58 -8.86
C ILE A 220 -16.27 -10.79 -8.36
N ALA A 221 -16.16 -11.15 -7.08
CA ALA A 221 -16.91 -12.27 -6.49
C ALA A 221 -18.42 -12.09 -6.67
N LYS A 222 -18.94 -10.87 -6.47
CA LYS A 222 -20.36 -10.58 -6.70
C LYS A 222 -20.75 -10.59 -8.18
N SER A 223 -19.91 -10.02 -9.05
CA SER A 223 -20.15 -9.98 -10.49
C SER A 223 -20.25 -11.39 -11.09
N GLU A 224 -19.36 -12.28 -10.63
CA GLU A 224 -19.29 -13.68 -11.07
C GLU A 224 -20.25 -14.61 -10.31
N LYS A 225 -21.12 -14.08 -9.44
CA LYS A 225 -22.03 -14.86 -8.58
C LYS A 225 -21.31 -15.88 -7.69
N GLN A 226 -20.06 -15.59 -7.33
CA GLN A 226 -19.19 -16.37 -6.45
C GLN A 226 -19.03 -15.71 -5.07
N PHE A 227 -20.09 -15.05 -4.60
CA PHE A 227 -20.13 -14.40 -3.29
C PHE A 227 -21.22 -15.02 -2.41
N ASP A 228 -20.83 -15.54 -1.25
CA ASP A 228 -21.71 -16.17 -0.28
C ASP A 228 -21.76 -15.35 1.04
N PRO A 229 -22.85 -14.60 1.28
CA PRO A 229 -23.00 -13.79 2.49
C PRO A 229 -23.08 -14.60 3.80
N SER A 230 -23.42 -15.89 3.73
CA SER A 230 -23.61 -16.73 4.93
C SER A 230 -22.30 -16.98 5.68
N GLN A 231 -21.18 -17.05 4.95
CA GLN A 231 -19.84 -17.25 5.51
C GLN A 231 -19.42 -16.10 6.42
N ARG A 232 -19.86 -14.87 6.11
CA ARG A 232 -19.60 -13.69 6.94
C ARG A 232 -20.29 -13.77 8.30
N ALA A 233 -21.50 -14.32 8.36
CA ALA A 233 -22.23 -14.51 9.62
C ALA A 233 -21.56 -15.58 10.49
N ALA A 234 -21.12 -16.68 9.88
CA ALA A 234 -20.36 -17.72 10.57
C ALA A 234 -19.02 -17.19 11.12
N ALA A 235 -18.29 -16.39 10.34
CA ALA A 235 -17.03 -15.78 10.77
C ALA A 235 -17.20 -14.73 11.89
N ALA A 236 -18.37 -14.12 12.05
CA ALA A 236 -18.68 -13.22 13.16
C ALA A 236 -19.04 -13.97 14.45
N SER A 237 -19.48 -15.23 14.35
CA SER A 237 -19.84 -16.09 15.50
C SER A 237 -18.67 -16.90 16.08
N SER A 238 -17.54 -16.99 15.37
CA SER A 238 -16.32 -17.63 15.87
C SER A 238 -15.36 -16.57 16.41
N PRO A 239 -14.96 -16.61 17.70
CA PRO A 239 -13.88 -15.77 18.18
C PRO A 239 -12.63 -16.06 17.35
N SER A 240 -11.94 -15.02 16.89
CA SER A 240 -10.64 -15.12 16.24
C SER A 240 -9.68 -15.81 17.21
N ALA A 241 -9.53 -17.13 17.08
CA ALA A 241 -8.50 -17.86 17.81
C ALA A 241 -7.15 -17.30 17.34
N PRO A 242 -6.27 -16.85 18.27
CA PRO A 242 -4.90 -16.58 17.89
C PRO A 242 -4.34 -17.87 17.30
N ALA A 243 -3.81 -17.79 16.08
CA ALA A 243 -3.21 -18.92 15.41
C ALA A 243 -2.18 -19.54 16.36
N SER A 244 -2.43 -20.75 16.83
CA SER A 244 -1.42 -21.54 17.50
C SER A 244 -0.30 -21.75 16.48
N VAL A 245 0.85 -21.15 16.77
CA VAL A 245 2.09 -21.57 16.15
C VAL A 245 2.26 -23.03 16.57
N SER A 246 1.95 -23.95 15.66
CA SER A 246 2.31 -25.35 15.81
C SER A 246 3.83 -25.42 15.82
N VAL A 247 4.39 -25.33 17.02
CA VAL A 247 5.71 -25.87 17.29
C VAL A 247 5.53 -27.37 17.17
N ALA A 248 5.97 -27.91 16.02
CA ALA A 248 6.09 -29.35 15.87
C ALA A 248 7.01 -29.84 16.99
N ASP A 249 6.41 -30.55 17.93
CA ASP A 249 7.06 -31.10 19.10
C ASP A 249 8.13 -32.10 18.64
N GLY A 250 9.36 -31.88 19.08
CA GLY A 250 10.48 -32.77 18.83
C GLY A 250 10.24 -34.06 19.61
N GLY A 251 9.84 -35.12 18.91
CA GLY A 251 9.52 -36.40 19.50
C GLY A 251 10.29 -37.56 18.87
N HIS A 252 11.41 -37.90 19.49
CA HIS A 252 11.98 -39.24 19.63
C HIS A 252 12.46 -40.05 18.41
N MET A 253 13.80 -40.10 18.30
CA MET A 253 14.54 -41.33 18.01
C MET A 253 13.96 -42.52 18.80
N VAL A 254 13.61 -43.59 18.09
CA VAL A 254 13.68 -44.96 18.61
C VAL A 254 14.34 -45.82 17.55
N THR A 255 15.42 -46.45 18.00
CA THR A 255 16.25 -47.47 17.36
C THR A 255 15.46 -48.73 17.02
N ASN A 256 15.59 -49.23 15.79
CA ASN A 256 16.16 -50.55 15.47
C ASN A 256 16.28 -50.73 13.96
#